data_AF-C7CEV1-F1
#
_entry.id   AF-C7CEV1-F1
#
_cell.length_a   1.000
_cell.length_b   1.000
_cell.length_c   1.000
_cell.angle_alpha   90.00
_cell.angle_beta   90.00
_cell.angle_gamma   90.00
#
_symmetry.space_group_name_H-M   'P 1'
#
loop_
_entity.id
_entity.type
_entity.pdbx_description
1 polymer ?
#
loop_
_entity_poly.entity_id
_entity_poly.type
_entity_poly.pdbx_seq_one_letter_code
_entity_poly.pdbx_strand_id
1 'polypeptide(L)'
;MRFLLRPVALAAVLAFASPSLAAGPNGGQTTVADGHPIEFVATDTGVTFFVTGEDGKPAETAGLSAKAFVQAGGKTETLTLKPAAPNKLVADLKAPMPSGAKVVLSTKVHGHNIQARFEKQ
;
A
#
# COMPACT_ATOMS: atom_id res chain seq x y z
N MET A 1 25.10 43.95 -43.42
CA MET A 1 24.47 42.73 -42.89
C MET A 1 25.04 42.46 -41.51
N ARG A 2 24.26 42.67 -40.44
CA ARG A 2 24.68 42.37 -39.06
C ARG A 2 23.89 41.16 -38.58
N PHE A 3 24.55 40.01 -38.49
CA PHE A 3 23.94 38.77 -38.00
C PHE A 3 23.79 38.85 -36.48
N LEU A 4 22.54 38.90 -35.99
CA LEU A 4 22.22 38.69 -34.58
C LEU A 4 22.21 37.18 -34.30
N LEU A 5 23.17 36.69 -33.52
CA LEU A 5 23.14 35.35 -32.94
C LEU A 5 22.30 35.38 -31.65
N ARG A 6 21.15 34.69 -31.67
CA ARG A 6 20.32 34.42 -30.49
C ARG A 6 20.81 33.13 -29.82
N PRO A 7 21.17 33.13 -28.53
CA PRO A 7 21.44 31.88 -27.81
C PRO A 7 20.11 31.20 -27.51
N VAL A 8 19.94 29.98 -28.04
CA VAL A 8 18.83 29.10 -27.67
C VAL A 8 19.24 28.39 -26.38
N ALA A 9 18.59 28.74 -25.26
CA ALA A 9 18.76 28.04 -24.00
C ALA A 9 17.99 26.71 -24.06
N LEU A 10 18.72 25.60 -24.05
CA LEU A 10 18.16 24.25 -24.02
C LEU A 10 17.82 23.88 -22.56
N ALA A 11 16.55 23.96 -22.19
CA ALA A 11 16.08 23.52 -20.88
C ALA A 11 16.01 21.99 -20.84
N ALA A 12 16.89 21.36 -20.07
CA ALA A 12 16.84 19.92 -19.80
C ALA A 12 15.74 19.60 -18.79
N VAL A 13 14.64 19.00 -19.26
CA VAL A 13 13.59 18.47 -18.39
C VAL A 13 14.06 17.12 -17.84
N LEU A 14 14.48 17.08 -16.58
CA LEU A 14 14.74 15.84 -15.85
C LEU A 14 13.39 15.22 -15.46
N ALA A 15 12.94 14.23 -16.24
CA ALA A 15 11.82 13.39 -15.86
C ALA A 15 12.28 12.45 -14.71
N PHE A 16 11.77 12.69 -13.50
CA PHE A 16 11.93 11.75 -12.40
C PHE A 16 11.08 10.51 -12.69
N ALA A 17 11.72 9.44 -13.15
CA ALA A 17 11.10 8.12 -13.19
C ALA A 17 11.03 7.59 -11.74
N SER A 18 9.87 7.71 -11.11
CA SER A 18 9.60 6.99 -9.86
C SER A 18 9.59 5.49 -10.16
N PRO A 19 10.34 4.65 -9.43
CA PRO A 19 10.28 3.21 -9.63
C PRO A 19 8.86 2.74 -9.31
N SER A 20 8.10 2.32 -10.33
CA SER A 20 6.84 1.63 -10.11
C SER A 20 7.17 0.28 -9.49
N LEU A 21 6.97 0.12 -8.18
CA LEU A 21 6.95 -1.21 -7.57
C LEU A 21 5.92 -2.04 -8.34
N ALA A 22 6.35 -3.20 -8.86
CA ALA A 22 5.45 -4.08 -9.61
C ALA A 22 4.24 -4.42 -8.72
N ALA A 23 3.05 -4.27 -9.29
CA ALA A 23 1.82 -4.60 -8.59
C ALA A 23 1.83 -6.08 -8.18
N GLY A 24 1.26 -6.38 -7.02
CA GLY A 24 1.12 -7.75 -6.56
C GLY A 24 0.13 -8.57 -7.39
N PRO A 25 -0.03 -9.87 -7.09
CA PRO A 25 -0.92 -10.77 -7.83
C PRO A 25 -2.38 -10.32 -7.91
N ASN A 26 -2.84 -9.48 -6.99
CA ASN A 26 -4.19 -8.91 -6.95
C ASN A 26 -4.23 -7.44 -7.42
N GLY A 27 -3.15 -6.95 -8.04
CA GLY A 27 -3.02 -5.58 -8.55
C GLY A 27 -2.71 -4.53 -7.46
N GLY A 28 -2.36 -4.97 -6.25
CA GLY A 28 -2.10 -4.11 -5.10
C GLY A 28 -0.65 -3.66 -4.93
N GLN A 29 -0.42 -2.79 -3.97
CA GLN A 29 0.93 -2.42 -3.53
C GLN A 29 1.49 -3.53 -2.64
N THR A 30 2.75 -3.91 -2.85
CA THR A 30 3.41 -4.96 -2.07
C THR A 30 4.48 -4.39 -1.15
N THR A 31 4.64 -5.03 0.01
CA THR A 31 5.75 -4.79 0.94
C THR A 31 6.05 -6.06 1.72
N VAL A 32 7.13 -6.08 2.49
CA VAL A 32 7.48 -7.19 3.38
C VAL A 32 7.51 -6.66 4.82
N ALA A 33 6.80 -7.35 5.72
CA ALA A 33 6.77 -7.05 7.13
C ALA A 33 7.19 -8.29 7.92
N ASP A 34 8.34 -8.21 8.60
CA ASP A 34 8.87 -9.29 9.44
C ASP A 34 8.88 -10.65 8.72
N GLY A 35 9.48 -10.70 7.52
CA GLY A 35 9.55 -11.91 6.69
C GLY A 35 8.29 -12.24 5.89
N HIS A 36 7.14 -11.63 6.20
CA HIS A 36 5.87 -11.91 5.53
C HIS A 36 5.61 -10.92 4.38
N PRO A 37 5.52 -11.37 3.12
CA PRO A 37 5.04 -10.52 2.04
C PRO A 37 3.57 -10.16 2.26
N ILE A 38 3.25 -8.88 2.16
CA ILE A 38 1.90 -8.34 2.30
C ILE A 38 1.56 -7.56 1.04
N GLU A 39 0.41 -7.88 0.43
CA GLU A 39 -0.17 -7.09 -0.64
C GLU A 39 -1.37 -6.31 -0.11
N PHE A 40 -1.44 -5.02 -0.44
CA PHE A 40 -2.53 -4.12 -0.10
C PHE A 40 -3.29 -3.69 -1.36
N VAL A 41 -4.59 -3.98 -1.37
CA VAL A 41 -5.54 -3.53 -2.39
C VAL A 41 -6.56 -2.61 -1.73
N ALA A 42 -6.74 -1.43 -2.31
CA ALA A 42 -7.79 -0.49 -1.92
C ALA A 42 -8.74 -0.26 -3.10
N THR A 43 -10.04 -0.33 -2.82
CA THR A 43 -11.12 0.09 -3.72
C THR A 43 -11.81 1.32 -3.13
N ASP A 44 -12.82 1.83 -3.83
CA ASP A 44 -13.64 2.95 -3.32
C ASP A 44 -14.46 2.56 -2.07
N THR A 45 -14.72 1.26 -1.88
CA THR A 45 -15.63 0.75 -0.84
C THR A 45 -14.93 -0.03 0.24
N GLY A 46 -13.65 -0.36 0.09
CA GLY A 46 -12.98 -1.25 1.04
C GLY A 46 -11.48 -1.37 0.86
N VAL A 47 -10.88 -2.06 1.83
CA VAL A 47 -9.48 -2.45 1.83
C VAL A 47 -9.34 -3.95 1.99
N THR A 48 -8.34 -4.52 1.35
CA THR A 48 -7.93 -5.91 1.50
C THR A 48 -6.42 -5.99 1.66
N PHE A 49 -5.98 -6.72 2.68
CA PHE A 49 -4.59 -7.14 2.82
C PHE A 49 -4.50 -8.64 2.57
N PHE A 50 -3.65 -9.05 1.64
CA PHE A 50 -3.32 -10.46 1.43
C PHE A 50 -2.00 -10.75 2.15
N VAL A 51 -2.01 -11.76 3.01
CA VAL A 51 -0.83 -12.17 3.79
C VAL A 51 -0.23 -13.42 3.17
N THR A 52 1.05 -13.38 2.88
CA THR A 52 1.83 -14.53 2.42
C THR A 52 2.77 -14.94 3.54
N GLY A 53 2.86 -16.25 3.78
CA GLY A 53 3.81 -16.84 4.71
C GLY A 53 5.24 -16.74 4.18
N GLU A 54 6.20 -16.92 5.07
CA GLU A 54 7.63 -16.90 4.72
C GLU A 54 8.01 -17.98 3.70
N ASP A 55 7.24 -19.06 3.60
CA ASP A 55 7.39 -20.13 2.62
C ASP A 55 6.78 -19.79 1.24
N GLY A 56 6.27 -18.57 1.07
CA GLY A 56 5.66 -18.09 -0.16
C GLY A 56 4.21 -18.56 -0.37
N LYS A 57 3.61 -19.30 0.58
CA LYS A 57 2.22 -19.76 0.48
C LYS A 57 1.25 -18.78 1.17
N PRO A 58 -0.05 -18.83 0.86
CA PRO A 58 -1.05 -18.05 1.58
C PRO A 58 -0.97 -18.32 3.10
N ALA A 59 -0.77 -17.28 3.92
CA ALA A 59 -0.79 -17.41 5.37
C ALA A 59 -2.23 -17.51 5.88
N GLU A 60 -2.51 -18.40 6.83
CA GLU A 60 -3.85 -18.51 7.39
C GLU A 60 -4.19 -17.29 8.24
N THR A 61 -5.30 -16.62 7.90
CA THR A 61 -5.77 -15.41 8.60
C THR A 61 -6.90 -15.68 9.59
N ALA A 62 -7.45 -16.90 9.59
CA ALA A 62 -8.53 -17.28 10.50
C ALA A 62 -8.11 -17.08 11.96
N GLY A 63 -8.99 -16.47 12.76
CA GLY A 63 -8.72 -16.19 14.17
C GLY A 63 -7.74 -15.04 14.44
N LEU A 64 -7.14 -14.43 13.41
CA LEU A 64 -6.27 -13.27 13.61
C LEU A 64 -7.08 -12.02 14.00
N SER A 65 -6.50 -11.22 14.90
CA SER A 65 -6.93 -9.86 15.16
C SER A 65 -6.08 -8.89 14.36
N ALA A 66 -6.71 -7.97 13.62
CA ALA A 66 -6.00 -7.02 12.79
C ALA A 66 -6.70 -5.66 12.72
N LYS A 67 -5.91 -4.60 12.57
CA LYS A 67 -6.37 -3.22 12.36
C LYS A 67 -5.59 -2.59 11.22
N ALA A 68 -6.24 -1.68 10.49
CA ALA A 68 -5.56 -0.75 9.61
C ALA A 68 -5.76 0.69 10.11
N PHE A 69 -4.70 1.48 10.09
CA PHE A 69 -4.73 2.90 10.41
C PHE A 69 -4.56 3.68 9.12
N VAL A 70 -5.59 4.39 8.70
CA VAL A 70 -5.60 5.22 7.49
C VAL A 70 -5.38 6.67 7.90
N GLN A 71 -4.31 7.27 7.41
CA GLN A 71 -3.92 8.65 7.70
C GLN A 71 -4.06 9.51 6.45
N ALA A 72 -4.95 10.51 6.51
CA ALA A 72 -5.19 11.44 5.41
C ALA A 72 -5.62 12.80 5.96
N GLY A 73 -5.12 13.89 5.37
CA GLY A 73 -5.51 15.25 5.75
C GLY A 73 -5.31 15.57 7.24
N GLY A 74 -4.26 15.00 7.87
CA GLY A 74 -3.97 15.17 9.30
C GLY A 74 -4.87 14.39 10.25
N LYS A 75 -5.78 13.54 9.73
CA LYS A 75 -6.67 12.68 10.53
C LYS A 75 -6.24 11.22 10.44
N THR A 76 -6.55 10.44 11.47
CA THR A 76 -6.37 8.98 11.48
C THR A 76 -7.73 8.30 11.65
N GLU A 77 -8.10 7.46 10.71
CA GLU A 77 -9.21 6.52 10.82
C GLU A 77 -8.66 5.13 11.18
N THR A 78 -9.32 4.44 12.12
CA THR A 78 -8.98 3.05 12.47
C THR A 78 -10.04 2.11 11.91
N LEU A 79 -9.62 1.20 11.05
CA LEU A 79 -10.44 0.14 10.49
C LEU A 79 -10.17 -1.16 11.26
N THR A 80 -11.22 -1.77 11.82
CA THR A 80 -11.13 -3.14 12.34
C THR A 80 -11.24 -4.11 11.17
N LEU A 81 -10.20 -4.89 10.94
CA LEU A 81 -10.15 -5.83 9.83
C LEU A 81 -10.75 -7.17 10.26
N LYS A 82 -11.52 -7.78 9.36
CA LYS A 82 -12.07 -9.12 9.51
C LYS A 82 -11.24 -10.11 8.69
N PRO A 83 -10.86 -11.27 9.25
CA PRO A 83 -10.32 -12.36 8.45
C PRO A 83 -11.30 -12.83 7.37
N ALA A 84 -10.77 -13.13 6.19
CA ALA A 84 -11.48 -13.85 5.14
C ALA A 84 -10.54 -14.91 4.55
N ALA A 85 -10.99 -16.15 4.58
CA ALA A 85 -10.17 -17.29 4.19
C ALA A 85 -9.71 -17.22 2.72
N PRO A 86 -8.52 -17.76 2.41
CA PRO A 86 -7.56 -18.31 3.36
C PRO A 86 -6.70 -17.22 4.05
N ASN A 87 -6.37 -16.15 3.33
CA ASN A 87 -5.26 -15.27 3.70
C ASN A 87 -5.56 -13.76 3.62
N LYS A 88 -6.82 -13.37 3.78
CA LYS A 88 -7.24 -11.97 3.62
C LYS A 88 -7.61 -11.34 4.95
N LEU A 89 -7.30 -10.06 5.08
CA LEU A 89 -7.81 -9.18 6.13
C LEU A 89 -8.56 -8.03 5.45
N VAL A 90 -9.86 -7.91 5.67
CA VAL A 90 -10.74 -7.00 4.94
C VAL A 90 -11.47 -6.02 5.85
N ALA A 91 -11.73 -4.81 5.37
CA ALA A 91 -12.68 -3.89 5.99
C ALA A 91 -13.35 -3.01 4.94
N ASP A 92 -14.59 -2.63 5.23
CA ASP A 92 -15.33 -1.64 4.45
C ASP A 92 -14.85 -0.23 4.80
N LEU A 93 -14.83 0.64 3.79
CA LEU A 93 -14.58 2.06 3.94
C LEU A 93 -15.91 2.82 3.98
N LYS A 94 -15.99 3.85 4.83
CA LYS A 94 -17.16 4.75 4.87
C LYS A 94 -17.13 5.77 3.73
N ALA A 95 -15.95 6.06 3.20
CA ALA A 95 -15.72 6.94 2.08
C ALA A 95 -14.45 6.50 1.32
N PRO A 96 -14.35 6.76 0.01
CA PRO A 96 -13.14 6.44 -0.75
C PRO A 96 -11.89 7.04 -0.14
N MET A 97 -10.81 6.28 -0.16
CA MET A 97 -9.52 6.71 0.36
C MET A 97 -8.85 7.69 -0.62
N PRO A 98 -8.45 8.89 -0.19
CA PRO A 98 -7.77 9.84 -1.07
C PRO A 98 -6.38 9.32 -1.47
N SER A 99 -5.90 9.72 -2.66
CA SER A 99 -4.49 9.50 -3.05
C SER A 99 -3.55 10.21 -2.06
N GLY A 100 -2.40 9.59 -1.80
CA GLY A 100 -1.44 10.00 -0.77
C GLY A 100 -1.83 9.61 0.66
N ALA A 101 -2.97 8.94 0.88
CA ALA A 101 -3.30 8.41 2.20
C ALA A 101 -2.29 7.34 2.62
N LYS A 102 -1.76 7.46 3.85
CA LYS A 102 -0.85 6.47 4.42
C LYS A 102 -1.65 5.41 5.15
N VAL A 103 -1.36 4.14 4.90
CA VAL A 103 -2.06 3.02 5.52
C VAL A 103 -1.07 2.16 6.27
N VAL A 104 -1.35 1.89 7.55
CA VAL A 104 -0.55 0.99 8.38
C VAL A 104 -1.41 -0.20 8.79
N LEU A 105 -1.08 -1.38 8.27
CA LEU A 105 -1.58 -2.64 8.80
C LEU A 105 -0.87 -2.95 10.12
N SER A 106 -1.63 -3.39 11.12
CA SER A 106 -1.11 -3.97 12.36
C SER A 106 -1.88 -5.26 12.65
N THR A 107 -1.17 -6.38 12.70
CA THR A 107 -1.75 -7.68 13.05
C THR A 107 -0.75 -8.51 13.84
N LYS A 108 -1.22 -9.55 14.51
CA LYS A 108 -0.37 -10.52 15.20
C LYS A 108 -0.31 -11.80 14.38
N VAL A 109 0.88 -12.20 13.93
CA VAL A 109 1.12 -13.47 13.25
C VAL A 109 2.09 -14.28 14.11
N HIS A 110 1.79 -15.56 14.34
CA HIS A 110 2.61 -16.47 15.16
C HIS A 110 3.02 -15.92 16.54
N GLY A 111 2.18 -15.09 17.18
CA GLY A 111 2.44 -14.54 18.52
C GLY A 111 3.13 -13.17 18.54
N HIS A 112 3.66 -12.69 17.41
CA HIS A 112 4.36 -11.42 17.28
C HIS A 112 3.57 -10.39 16.46
N ASN A 113 3.68 -9.11 16.81
CA ASN A 113 3.02 -8.04 16.07
C ASN A 113 3.84 -7.67 14.83
N ILE A 114 3.22 -7.71 13.66
CA ILE A 114 3.79 -7.23 12.41
C ILE A 114 3.12 -5.93 11.98
N GLN A 115 3.88 -5.06 11.31
CA GLN A 115 3.37 -3.83 10.71
C GLN A 115 3.81 -3.69 9.27
N ALA A 116 2.86 -3.46 8.37
CA ALA A 116 3.12 -3.16 6.97
C ALA A 116 2.60 -1.75 6.65
N ARG A 117 3.39 -0.98 5.89
CA ARG A 117 3.10 0.43 5.58
C ARG A 117 2.95 0.62 4.08
N PHE A 118 1.92 1.37 3.71
CA PHE A 118 1.51 1.61 2.34
C PHE A 118 1.16 3.09 2.15
N GLU A 119 1.17 3.52 0.90
CA GLU A 119 0.67 4.83 0.49
C GLU A 119 -0.23 4.65 -0.72
N LYS A 120 -1.48 5.08 -0.60
CA LYS A 120 -2.46 4.99 -1.69
C LYS A 120 -1.97 5.82 -2.86
N GLN A 121 -1.67 5.16 -3.97
CA GLN A 121 -1.32 5.80 -5.24
C GLN A 121 -2.53 6.58 -5.79
#